data_AF-A0A6P0ZT92-F1
#
_entry.id   AF-A0A6P0ZT92-F1
#
_cell.length_a   1.000
_cell.length_b   1.000
_cell.length_c   1.000
_cell.angle_alpha   90.00
_cell.angle_beta   90.00
_cell.angle_gamma   90.00
#
_symmetry.space_group_name_H-M   'P 1'
#
loop_
_entity.id
_entity.type
_entity.pdbx_description
1 polymer ?
#
loop_
_entity_poly.entity_id
_entity_poly.type
_entity_poly.pdbx_seq_one_letter_code
_entity_poly.pdbx_strand_id
1 'polypeptide(L)'
;MALVILSATEIATLAFKKFLESGAGELAKHFTAAAIAKMDKLRKMVWDKLRNNPKAENALTLVEKGSSSDLERVADYLKVVMNEQPEFAKEIQAIAQEINSGKIHDNSSNTMNINDNGKGLQNNIDNIEGGTNYVAQEMHIHQGSD
;
A
#
# COMPACT_ATOMS: atom_id res chain seq x y z
N MET A 1 13.24 -6.62 -10.04
CA MET A 1 12.08 -6.03 -9.36
C MET A 1 11.02 -5.74 -10.40
N ALA A 2 9.84 -6.33 -10.28
CA ALA A 2 8.69 -5.94 -11.10
C ALA A 2 8.17 -4.59 -10.58
N LEU A 3 7.94 -3.62 -11.46
CA LEU A 3 7.27 -2.38 -11.10
C LEU A 3 5.80 -2.72 -10.83
N VAL A 4 5.34 -2.63 -9.58
CA VAL A 4 3.92 -2.83 -9.25
C VAL A 4 3.14 -1.64 -9.81
N ILE A 5 2.41 -1.86 -10.90
CA ILE A 5 1.52 -0.85 -11.50
C ILE A 5 0.17 -0.94 -10.79
N LEU A 6 -0.24 0.14 -10.13
CA LEU A 6 -1.51 0.20 -9.43
C LEU A 6 -2.65 0.51 -10.40
N SER A 7 -3.80 -0.09 -10.20
CA SER A 7 -5.01 0.26 -10.95
C SER A 7 -5.49 1.67 -10.59
N ALA A 8 -6.28 2.29 -11.48
CA ALA A 8 -6.93 3.58 -11.18
C ALA A 8 -7.82 3.49 -9.92
N THR A 9 -8.45 2.34 -9.68
CA THR A 9 -9.25 2.07 -8.48
C THR A 9 -8.40 2.08 -7.22
N GLU A 10 -7.24 1.41 -7.23
CA GLU A 10 -6.32 1.44 -6.08
C GLU A 10 -5.79 2.86 -5.83
N ILE A 11 -5.44 3.59 -6.89
CA ILE A 11 -4.96 4.98 -6.77
C ILE A 11 -6.06 5.89 -6.20
N ALA A 12 -7.28 5.80 -6.73
CA ALA A 12 -8.43 6.54 -6.21
C ALA A 12 -8.70 6.17 -4.75
N THR A 13 -8.63 4.88 -4.41
CA THR A 13 -8.79 4.41 -3.03
C THR A 13 -7.75 5.04 -2.11
N LEU A 14 -6.46 5.03 -2.47
CA LEU A 14 -5.40 5.66 -1.69
C LEU A 14 -5.60 7.17 -1.55
N ALA A 15 -6.01 7.85 -2.60
CA ALA A 15 -6.25 9.30 -2.61
C ALA A 15 -7.38 9.71 -1.67
N PHE A 16 -8.48 8.95 -1.64
CA PHE A 16 -9.69 9.33 -0.91
C PHE A 16 -9.93 8.54 0.38
N LYS A 17 -9.01 7.63 0.74
CA LYS A 17 -9.13 6.76 1.92
C LYS A 17 -9.54 7.51 3.18
N LYS A 18 -8.97 8.70 3.41
CA LYS A 18 -9.25 9.57 4.56
C LYS A 18 -10.71 9.98 4.72
N PHE A 19 -11.46 10.07 3.61
CA PHE A 19 -12.87 10.47 3.61
C PHE A 19 -13.81 9.28 3.79
N LEU A 20 -13.31 8.07 3.51
CA LEU A 20 -14.07 6.82 3.60
C LEU A 20 -13.85 6.13 4.95
N GLU A 21 -12.70 6.35 5.59
CA GLU A 21 -12.40 5.84 6.92
C GLU A 21 -12.78 6.84 8.03
N SER A 22 -13.07 6.31 9.22
CA SER A 22 -13.61 7.03 10.39
C SER A 22 -12.65 8.03 11.08
N GLY A 23 -11.71 8.62 10.35
CA GLY A 23 -10.85 9.71 10.81
C GLY A 23 -9.35 9.44 10.74
N ALA A 24 -8.56 10.49 10.99
CA ALA A 24 -7.10 10.46 10.86
C ALA A 24 -6.38 9.44 11.77
N GLY A 25 -7.00 9.09 12.91
CA GLY A 25 -6.47 8.08 13.83
C GLY A 25 -6.51 6.66 13.25
N GLU A 26 -7.42 6.35 12.33
CA GLU A 26 -7.47 5.04 11.68
C GLU A 26 -6.35 4.93 10.63
N LEU A 27 -6.17 5.95 9.80
CA LEU A 27 -5.08 5.98 8.81
C LEU A 27 -3.69 5.83 9.43
N ALA A 28 -3.45 6.46 10.59
CA ALA A 28 -2.17 6.41 11.28
C ALA A 28 -1.81 5.00 11.81
N LYS A 29 -2.78 4.08 11.92
CA LYS A 29 -2.52 2.66 12.24
C LYS A 29 -1.94 1.91 11.05
N HIS A 30 -2.32 2.29 9.84
CA HIS A 30 -2.00 1.57 8.61
C HIS A 30 -0.88 2.22 7.79
N PHE A 31 -0.58 3.50 8.04
CA PHE A 31 0.35 4.27 7.23
C PHE A 31 1.22 5.19 8.09
N THR A 32 2.46 5.35 7.65
CA THR A 32 3.36 6.38 8.21
C THR A 32 2.82 7.78 7.95
N ALA A 33 3.20 8.75 8.80
CA ALA A 33 2.82 10.15 8.60
C ALA A 33 3.27 10.71 7.23
N ALA A 34 4.44 10.29 6.73
CA ALA A 34 4.93 10.65 5.41
C ALA A 34 4.04 10.09 4.28
N ALA A 35 3.57 8.86 4.40
CA ALA A 35 2.63 8.27 3.44
C ALA A 35 1.27 8.98 3.48
N ILE A 36 0.77 9.33 4.67
CA ILE A 36 -0.48 10.10 4.82
C ILE A 36 -0.36 11.48 4.14
N ALA A 37 0.76 12.18 4.32
CA ALA A 37 1.01 13.45 3.63
C ALA A 37 1.03 13.29 2.09
N LYS A 38 1.55 12.16 1.60
CA LYS A 38 1.53 11.82 0.17
C LYS A 38 0.13 11.45 -0.33
N MET A 39 -0.74 10.85 0.50
CA MET A 39 -2.16 10.67 0.15
C MET A 39 -2.85 12.00 -0.09
N ASP A 40 -2.61 13.00 0.78
CA ASP A 40 -3.16 14.35 0.59
C ASP A 40 -2.64 14.99 -0.71
N LYS A 41 -1.36 14.76 -1.07
CA LYS A 41 -0.80 15.19 -2.36
C LYS A 41 -1.46 14.48 -3.55
N LEU A 42 -1.59 13.16 -3.48
CA LEU A 42 -2.21 12.34 -4.52
C LEU A 42 -3.66 12.76 -4.77
N ARG A 43 -4.43 12.98 -3.70
CA ARG A 43 -5.79 13.51 -3.75
C ARG A 43 -5.85 14.83 -4.51
N LYS A 44 -5.00 15.80 -4.17
CA LYS A 44 -4.97 17.11 -4.86
C LYS A 44 -4.71 16.95 -6.36
N MET A 45 -3.75 16.10 -6.74
CA MET A 45 -3.44 15.85 -8.14
C MET A 45 -4.62 15.23 -8.90
N VAL A 46 -5.29 14.24 -8.30
CA VAL A 46 -6.50 13.63 -8.89
C VAL A 46 -7.62 14.66 -9.00
N TRP A 47 -7.85 15.45 -7.94
CA TRP A 47 -8.86 16.50 -7.92
C TRP A 47 -8.62 17.55 -9.01
N ASP A 48 -7.41 18.13 -9.05
CA ASP A 48 -7.04 19.17 -10.01
C ASP A 48 -7.13 18.70 -11.45
N LYS A 49 -6.82 17.42 -11.69
CA LYS A 49 -6.89 16.84 -13.02
C LYS A 49 -8.33 16.59 -13.48
N LEU A 50 -9.21 16.13 -12.58
CA LEU A 50 -10.56 15.69 -12.94
C LEU A 50 -11.63 16.79 -12.82
N ARG A 51 -11.39 17.85 -12.03
CA ARG A 51 -12.39 18.90 -11.74
C ARG A 51 -12.94 19.65 -12.96
N ASN A 52 -12.25 19.65 -14.09
CA ASN A 52 -12.73 20.29 -15.31
C ASN A 52 -13.87 19.50 -16.01
N ASN A 53 -14.14 18.27 -15.58
CA ASN A 53 -15.29 17.50 -16.01
C ASN A 53 -16.38 17.58 -14.93
N PRO A 54 -17.54 18.22 -15.19
CA PRO A 54 -18.60 18.40 -14.18
C PRO A 54 -19.11 17.11 -13.54
N LYS A 55 -19.14 16.00 -14.30
CA LYS A 55 -19.55 14.70 -13.75
C LYS A 55 -18.49 14.11 -12.84
N ALA A 56 -17.22 14.29 -13.19
CA ALA A 56 -16.10 13.85 -12.36
C ALA A 56 -16.00 14.72 -11.10
N GLU A 57 -16.15 16.04 -11.21
CA GLU A 57 -16.19 16.97 -10.08
C GLU A 57 -17.31 16.64 -9.08
N ASN A 58 -18.50 16.28 -9.58
CA ASN A 58 -19.59 15.83 -8.72
C ASN A 58 -19.22 14.54 -7.98
N ALA A 59 -18.66 13.54 -8.69
CA ALA A 59 -18.21 12.30 -8.05
C ALA A 59 -17.13 12.55 -7.00
N LEU A 60 -16.13 13.36 -7.32
CA LEU A 60 -15.09 13.80 -6.39
C LEU A 60 -15.68 14.43 -5.12
N THR A 61 -16.63 15.35 -5.28
CA THR A 61 -17.31 16.02 -4.17
C THR A 61 -18.09 15.04 -3.28
N LEU A 62 -18.74 14.03 -3.89
CA LEU A 62 -19.50 13.02 -3.15
C LEU A 62 -18.58 12.08 -2.37
N VAL A 63 -17.45 11.68 -2.96
CA VAL A 63 -16.44 10.85 -2.27
C VAL A 63 -15.87 11.58 -1.05
N GLU A 64 -15.62 12.89 -1.14
CA GLU A 64 -15.16 13.68 0.00
C GLU A 64 -16.19 13.85 1.12
N LYS A 65 -17.46 13.58 0.82
CA LYS A 65 -18.55 13.48 1.80
C LYS A 65 -18.72 12.06 2.34
N GLY A 66 -17.83 11.13 1.99
CA GLY A 66 -17.84 9.74 2.45
C GLY A 66 -18.61 8.77 1.55
N SER A 67 -18.94 9.16 0.31
CA SER A 67 -19.64 8.26 -0.62
C SER A 67 -18.68 7.23 -1.23
N SER A 68 -18.62 6.03 -0.66
CA SER A 68 -17.82 4.93 -1.22
C SER A 68 -18.31 4.49 -2.60
N SER A 69 -19.61 4.64 -2.91
CA SER A 69 -20.16 4.27 -4.22
C SER A 69 -19.73 5.21 -5.35
N ASP A 70 -19.39 6.45 -5.03
CA ASP A 70 -18.86 7.42 -6.00
C ASP A 70 -17.35 7.26 -6.24
N LEU A 71 -16.65 6.46 -5.41
CA LEU A 71 -15.22 6.19 -5.59
C LEU A 71 -14.95 5.46 -6.91
N GLU A 72 -15.80 4.49 -7.26
CA GLU A 72 -15.69 3.77 -8.53
C GLU A 72 -15.82 4.72 -9.73
N ARG A 73 -16.72 5.71 -9.65
CA ARG A 73 -16.87 6.72 -10.70
C ARG A 73 -15.62 7.58 -10.83
N VAL A 74 -15.03 8.00 -9.71
CA VAL A 74 -13.74 8.72 -9.73
C VAL A 74 -12.65 7.85 -10.37
N ALA A 75 -12.60 6.55 -10.05
CA ALA A 75 -11.64 5.62 -10.62
C ALA A 75 -11.83 5.45 -12.15
N ASP A 76 -13.06 5.40 -12.64
CA ASP A 76 -13.35 5.31 -14.09
C ASP A 76 -12.85 6.55 -14.84
N TYR A 77 -13.15 7.76 -14.33
CA TYR A 77 -12.63 8.99 -14.94
C TYR A 77 -11.10 9.06 -14.85
N LEU A 78 -10.53 8.65 -13.73
CA LEU A 78 -9.08 8.61 -13.55
C LEU A 78 -8.43 7.64 -14.54
N LYS A 79 -9.03 6.47 -14.77
CA LYS A 79 -8.54 5.47 -15.73
C LYS A 79 -8.49 6.04 -17.14
N VAL A 80 -9.53 6.74 -17.59
CA VAL A 80 -9.55 7.39 -18.91
C VAL A 80 -8.40 8.38 -19.02
N VAL A 81 -8.24 9.26 -18.02
CA VAL A 81 -7.16 10.26 -18.03
C VAL A 81 -5.77 9.63 -17.99
N MET A 82 -5.58 8.56 -17.22
CA MET A 82 -4.31 7.83 -17.17
C MET A 82 -3.94 7.22 -18.52
N ASN A 83 -4.93 6.74 -19.28
CA ASN A 83 -4.71 6.19 -20.62
C ASN A 83 -4.39 7.29 -21.64
N GLU A 84 -5.03 8.45 -21.53
CA GLU A 84 -4.84 9.57 -22.47
C GLU A 84 -3.59 10.41 -22.16
N GLN A 85 -3.18 10.48 -20.88
CA GLN A 85 -2.10 11.33 -20.39
C GLN A 85 -1.04 10.49 -19.66
N PRO A 86 -0.13 9.82 -20.39
CA PRO A 86 0.82 8.88 -19.81
C PRO A 86 1.81 9.53 -18.82
N GLU A 87 2.18 10.81 -19.02
CA GLU A 87 3.05 11.52 -18.08
C GLU A 87 2.35 11.74 -16.73
N PHE A 88 1.07 12.15 -16.75
CA PHE A 88 0.27 12.23 -15.54
C PHE A 88 0.12 10.87 -14.86
N ALA A 89 -0.11 9.80 -15.65
CA ALA A 89 -0.20 8.45 -15.13
C ALA A 89 1.10 8.03 -14.40
N LYS A 90 2.27 8.30 -14.99
CA LYS A 90 3.57 8.02 -14.36
C LYS A 90 3.74 8.76 -13.03
N GLU A 91 3.39 10.05 -13.00
CA GLU A 91 3.50 10.87 -11.79
C GLU A 91 2.64 10.34 -10.64
N ILE A 92 1.36 10.05 -10.89
CA ILE A 92 0.47 9.55 -9.85
C ILE A 92 0.80 8.12 -9.43
N GLN A 93 1.32 7.29 -10.35
CA GLN A 93 1.83 5.95 -10.04
C GLN A 93 3.00 6.01 -9.07
N ALA A 94 3.98 6.89 -9.33
CA ALA A 94 5.15 7.04 -8.46
C ALA A 94 4.73 7.41 -7.03
N ILE A 95 3.82 8.38 -6.89
CA ILE A 95 3.31 8.78 -5.57
C ILE A 95 2.53 7.65 -4.90
N ALA A 96 1.69 6.93 -5.64
CA ALA A 96 0.92 5.81 -5.10
C ALA A 96 1.81 4.65 -4.64
N GLN A 97 2.91 4.38 -5.35
CA GLN A 97 3.94 3.41 -4.94
C GLN A 97 4.67 3.86 -3.66
N GLU A 98 5.00 5.15 -3.55
CA GLU A 98 5.59 5.70 -2.33
C GLU A 98 4.64 5.61 -1.13
N ILE A 99 3.33 5.80 -1.34
CA ILE A 99 2.31 5.60 -0.30
C ILE A 99 2.26 4.13 0.12
N ASN A 100 2.24 3.20 -0.84
CA ASN A 100 2.25 1.77 -0.57
C ASN A 100 3.49 1.33 0.21
N SER A 101 4.66 1.89 -0.12
CA SER A 101 5.91 1.62 0.58
C SER A 101 5.89 2.14 2.04
N GLY A 102 5.05 3.12 2.33
CA GLY A 102 4.86 3.65 3.68
C GLY A 102 3.68 3.02 4.43
N LYS A 103 3.14 1.88 3.97
CA LYS A 103 2.22 1.04 4.75
C LYS A 103 2.94 0.46 5.96
N ILE A 104 2.34 0.58 7.14
CA ILE A 104 2.80 -0.07 8.36
C ILE A 104 2.34 -1.52 8.28
N HIS A 105 3.27 -2.45 8.12
CA HIS A 105 2.97 -3.86 8.30
C HIS A 105 2.94 -4.14 9.80
N ASP A 106 1.77 -4.51 10.30
CA ASP A 106 1.67 -5.07 11.65
C ASP A 106 2.26 -6.49 11.61
N ASN A 107 3.53 -6.62 12.00
CA ASN A 107 4.19 -7.92 12.13
C ASN A 107 3.91 -8.59 13.49
N SER A 108 2.95 -8.07 14.28
CA SER A 108 2.71 -8.51 15.67
C SER A 108 2.13 -9.94 15.80
N SER A 109 1.75 -10.59 14.70
CA SER A 109 1.30 -11.98 14.72
C SER A 109 2.42 -13.03 14.81
N ASN A 110 3.70 -12.63 14.88
CA ASN A 110 4.79 -13.56 15.23
C ASN A 110 5.22 -13.39 16.71
N THR A 111 4.26 -13.47 17.62
CA THR A 111 4.60 -13.77 19.03
C THR A 111 4.82 -15.27 19.14
N MET A 112 6.05 -15.72 18.84
CA MET A 112 6.47 -17.11 19.11
C MET A 112 6.51 -17.29 20.63
N ASN A 113 5.54 -18.01 21.18
CA ASN A 113 5.56 -18.45 22.58
C ASN A 113 6.63 -19.54 22.69
N ILE A 114 7.88 -19.14 22.97
CA ILE A 114 8.99 -20.06 23.23
C ILE A 114 8.77 -20.65 24.62
N ASN A 115 7.93 -21.67 24.69
CA ASN A 115 7.87 -22.58 25.82
C ASN A 115 8.15 -24.00 25.33
N ASP A 116 9.38 -24.26 24.93
CA ASP A 116 10.11 -25.46 25.38
C ASP A 116 11.56 -25.42 24.86
N ASN A 117 12.42 -26.12 25.56
CA ASN A 117 13.86 -26.11 25.51
C ASN A 117 14.44 -26.74 24.22
N GLY A 118 14.32 -26.11 23.05
CA GLY A 118 15.03 -26.61 21.86
C GLY A 118 14.74 -25.96 20.51
N LYS A 119 15.75 -25.26 19.98
CA LYS A 119 15.97 -24.96 18.54
C LYS A 119 14.91 -24.09 17.83
N GLY A 120 14.77 -22.84 18.27
CA GLY A 120 14.14 -21.79 17.45
C GLY A 120 15.13 -21.17 16.47
N LEU A 121 15.17 -21.64 15.21
CA LEU A 121 15.82 -20.91 14.12
C LEU A 121 14.80 -19.93 13.52
N GLN A 122 14.90 -18.66 13.91
CA GLN A 122 14.14 -17.57 13.30
C GLN A 122 14.79 -17.21 11.96
N ASN A 123 14.31 -17.79 10.86
CA ASN A 123 14.61 -17.25 9.54
C ASN A 123 13.77 -15.98 9.35
N ASN A 124 14.41 -14.82 9.53
CA ASN A 124 13.83 -13.54 9.18
C ASN A 124 13.71 -13.47 7.65
N ILE A 125 12.57 -13.90 7.09
CA ILE A 125 12.28 -13.73 5.66
C ILE A 125 11.65 -12.35 5.50
N ASP A 126 12.47 -11.33 5.70
CA ASP A 126 12.20 -10.01 5.13
C ASP A 126 12.61 -10.08 3.65
N ASN A 127 11.64 -9.96 2.75
CA ASN A 127 11.82 -9.49 1.37
C ASN A 127 12.79 -10.28 0.46
N ILE A 128 12.39 -11.46 -0.04
CA ILE A 128 12.85 -11.87 -1.38
C ILE A 128 11.67 -12.41 -2.19
N GLU A 129 11.10 -11.55 -3.05
CA GLU A 129 10.44 -12.01 -4.27
C GLU A 129 11.48 -12.82 -5.08
N GLY A 130 11.38 -14.16 -5.05
CA GLY A 130 12.13 -15.06 -5.92
C GLY A 130 13.36 -15.78 -5.34
N GLY A 131 13.60 -15.77 -4.02
CA GLY A 131 14.75 -16.48 -3.42
C GLY A 131 14.46 -17.96 -3.21
N THR A 132 15.14 -18.85 -3.93
CA THR A 132 15.08 -20.31 -3.66
C THR A 132 15.85 -20.63 -2.38
N ASN A 133 15.19 -21.32 -1.44
CA ASN A 133 15.75 -21.64 -0.12
C ASN A 133 16.62 -22.91 -0.20
N TYR A 134 17.91 -22.82 0.12
CA TYR A 134 18.73 -23.99 0.43
C TYR A 134 18.69 -24.22 1.95
N VAL A 135 17.77 -25.07 2.40
CA VAL A 135 17.80 -25.58 3.77
C VAL A 135 18.93 -26.61 3.84
N ALA A 136 20.04 -26.27 4.49
CA ALA A 136 21.03 -27.28 4.87
C ALA A 136 20.37 -28.20 5.92
N GLN A 137 19.98 -29.41 5.48
CA GLN A 137 19.58 -30.48 6.39
C GLN A 137 20.86 -31.08 6.98
N GLU A 138 20.92 -31.11 8.31
CA GLU A 138 21.93 -31.76 9.17
C GLU A 138 23.21 -30.96 9.48
N MET A 139 23.24 -30.37 10.69
CA MET A 139 24.47 -30.09 11.41
C MET A 139 24.76 -31.26 12.37
N HIS A 140 25.78 -32.07 12.06
CA HIS A 140 26.34 -33.04 13.00
C HIS A 140 27.34 -32.35 13.93
N ILE A 141 27.00 -32.24 15.21
CA ILE A 141 27.91 -31.76 16.26
C ILE A 141 28.55 -33.00 16.89
N HIS A 142 29.84 -33.24 16.61
CA HIS A 142 30.64 -34.27 17.29
C HIS A 142 31.07 -33.73 18.65
N GLN A 143 30.53 -34.29 19.73
CA GLN A 143 30.95 -33.98 21.09
C GLN A 143 32.10 -34.92 21.45
N GLY A 144 33.34 -34.40 21.39
CA GLY A 144 34.51 -35.11 21.92
C GLY A 144 34.42 -35.18 23.44
N SER A 145 34.42 -36.40 23.99
CA SER A 145 34.57 -36.66 25.42
C SER A 145 36.06 -36.83 25.73
N ASP A 146 36.54 -36.11 26.74
CA ASP A 146 37.79 -36.40 27.46
C ASP A 146 37.40 -36.56 28.94
#